data_AF-A0A0F5W641-F1
#
_entry.id   AF-A0A0F5W641-F1
#
_cell.length_a   1.000
_cell.length_b   1.000
_cell.length_c   1.000
_cell.angle_alpha   90.00
_cell.angle_beta   90.00
_cell.angle_gamma   90.00
#
_symmetry.space_group_name_H-M   'P 1'
#
loop_
_entity.id
_entity.type
_entity.pdbx_description
1 polymer ?
#
loop_
_entity_poly.entity_id
_entity_poly.type
_entity_poly.pdbx_seq_one_letter_code
_entity_poly.pdbx_strand_id
1 'polypeptide(L)'
;MGDVYYVDDLVVYADGAIKCEGTDLIDLAGLERRLTKGTVAVRDPGAQSSWGARYPEPLTPETFLLEVADRIEELSGRPTTAQRCHEAIRHYRQESTELGREALRKAYLAIPAHLRVYVLGDMERQDRPLRILLTDVGEPVDGDGPVVTEEMHRDVLEFFEEYDHGVTERPRPVYADDPAEAVPPPVVLRDVIYPRGWPEELDLFVLRNNYPAEVHFAGGTHPSVHEGYWTLAESHRGDDWSDVRLAVMAGLLRAKFTRHPDLAEILLATGNATISYTGNKESPYWRDAGSRGGRNWIGRLLELVRSELSWPTGE
;
A
#
# COMPACT_ATOMS: atom_id res chain seq x y z
N MET A 1 -1.77 8.23 35.65
CA MET A 1 -0.86 7.63 34.65
C MET A 1 -1.51 7.94 33.33
N GLY A 2 -0.98 8.91 32.57
CA GLY A 2 -1.65 9.38 31.36
C GLY A 2 -1.63 8.28 30.29
N ASP A 3 -2.76 8.08 29.60
CA ASP A 3 -2.83 7.17 28.47
C ASP A 3 -1.84 7.66 27.39
N VAL A 4 -0.85 6.83 27.07
CA VAL A 4 0.17 7.14 26.07
C VAL A 4 -0.31 6.59 24.73
N TYR A 5 -0.56 7.49 23.77
CA TYR A 5 -0.90 7.14 22.40
C TYR A 5 0.36 7.19 21.52
N TYR A 6 0.44 6.29 20.54
CA TYR A 6 1.44 6.31 19.47
C TYR A 6 0.73 6.19 18.12
N VAL A 7 1.31 6.82 17.09
CA VAL A 7 0.83 6.68 15.72
C VAL A 7 1.36 5.36 15.15
N ASP A 8 0.50 4.62 14.47
CA ASP A 8 0.82 3.31 13.90
C ASP A 8 0.11 3.12 12.55
N ASP A 9 0.67 2.24 11.72
CA ASP A 9 0.14 1.90 10.40
C ASP A 9 -0.96 0.82 10.52
N LEU A 10 -2.09 1.08 9.86
CA LEU A 10 -3.15 0.08 9.67
C LEU A 10 -2.97 -0.60 8.31
N VAL A 11 -2.57 -1.87 8.32
CA VAL A 11 -2.44 -2.66 7.10
C VAL A 11 -3.71 -3.46 6.86
N VAL A 12 -4.32 -3.28 5.68
CA VAL A 12 -5.55 -3.95 5.25
C VAL A 12 -5.21 -4.91 4.11
N TYR A 13 -5.78 -6.11 4.14
CA TYR A 13 -5.58 -7.16 3.14
C TYR A 13 -6.86 -7.42 2.34
N ALA A 14 -6.71 -7.95 1.12
CA ALA A 14 -7.81 -8.21 0.20
C ALA A 14 -8.84 -9.25 0.70
N ASP A 15 -8.45 -10.11 1.64
CA ASP A 15 -9.31 -11.09 2.30
C ASP A 15 -10.07 -10.52 3.51
N GLY A 16 -9.91 -9.21 3.79
CA GLY A 16 -10.56 -8.53 4.91
C GLY A 16 -9.80 -8.66 6.22
N ALA A 17 -8.60 -9.27 6.22
CA ALA A 17 -7.73 -9.23 7.38
C ALA A 17 -7.15 -7.82 7.56
N ILE A 18 -6.96 -7.43 8.81
CA ILE A 18 -6.47 -6.12 9.22
C ILE A 18 -5.39 -6.34 10.27
N LYS A 19 -4.30 -5.58 10.17
CA LYS A 19 -3.17 -5.68 11.10
C LYS A 19 -2.74 -4.30 11.56
N CYS A 20 -2.71 -4.11 12.87
CA CYS A 20 -1.96 -3.03 13.54
C CYS A 20 -0.66 -3.60 14.09
N GLU A 21 0.38 -2.77 14.22
CA GLU A 21 1.67 -3.20 14.75
C GLU A 21 1.54 -3.79 16.17
N GLY A 22 2.22 -4.90 16.42
CA GLY A 22 2.20 -5.57 17.72
C GLY A 22 0.88 -6.29 18.05
N THR A 23 -0.06 -6.37 17.11
CA THR A 23 -1.34 -7.07 17.32
C THR A 23 -1.53 -8.25 16.38
N ASP A 24 -2.33 -9.22 16.83
CA ASP A 24 -2.81 -10.31 15.98
C ASP A 24 -3.63 -9.77 14.80
N LEU A 25 -3.68 -10.52 13.71
CA LEU A 25 -4.58 -10.26 12.59
C LEU A 25 -6.03 -10.26 13.10
N ILE A 26 -6.75 -9.18 12.81
CA ILE A 26 -8.17 -9.00 13.15
C ILE A 26 -9.00 -8.85 11.88
N ASP A 27 -10.30 -9.03 12.01
CA ASP A 27 -11.29 -8.67 11.01
C ASP A 27 -11.85 -7.27 11.26
N LEU A 28 -12.72 -6.79 10.37
CA LEU A 28 -13.38 -5.49 10.50
C LEU A 28 -14.17 -5.36 11.82
N ALA A 29 -14.82 -6.44 12.26
CA ALA A 29 -15.51 -6.49 13.55
C ALA A 29 -14.52 -6.38 14.74
N GLY A 30 -13.32 -6.93 14.61
CA GLY A 30 -12.23 -6.77 15.56
C GLY A 30 -11.74 -5.34 15.64
N LEU A 31 -11.63 -4.65 14.50
CA LEU A 31 -11.27 -3.23 14.47
C LEU A 31 -12.36 -2.38 15.15
N GLU A 32 -13.64 -2.64 14.87
CA GLU A 32 -14.77 -1.97 15.52
C GLU A 32 -14.69 -2.09 17.04
N ARG A 33 -14.50 -3.32 17.56
CA ARG A 33 -14.34 -3.54 19.01
C ARG A 33 -13.17 -2.75 19.61
N ARG A 34 -12.09 -2.55 18.86
CA ARG A 34 -10.91 -1.80 19.33
C ARG A 34 -11.15 -0.29 19.35
N LEU A 35 -11.87 0.22 18.36
CA LEU A 35 -12.31 1.61 18.31
C LEU A 35 -13.27 1.93 19.45
N THR A 36 -14.27 1.08 19.69
CA THR A 36 -15.23 1.25 20.81
C THR A 36 -14.53 1.20 22.18
N LYS A 37 -13.51 0.36 22.32
CA LYS A 37 -12.72 0.26 23.56
C LYS A 37 -11.71 1.40 23.75
N GLY A 38 -11.51 2.26 22.75
CA GLY A 38 -10.49 3.32 22.78
C GLY A 38 -9.04 2.80 22.68
N THR A 39 -8.85 1.51 22.37
CA THR A 39 -7.51 0.94 22.12
C THR A 39 -6.91 1.38 20.78
N VAL A 40 -7.78 1.77 19.84
CA VAL A 40 -7.41 2.47 18.60
C VAL A 40 -8.20 3.76 18.60
N ALA A 41 -7.53 4.87 18.29
CA ALA A 41 -8.14 6.19 18.16
C ALA A 41 -7.86 6.72 16.75
N VAL A 42 -8.89 7.24 16.10
CA VAL A 42 -8.79 7.78 14.72
C VAL A 42 -8.26 9.22 14.72
N ARG A 43 -8.23 9.87 15.88
CA ARG A 43 -7.70 11.22 16.09
C ARG A 43 -6.78 11.21 17.29
N ASP A 44 -5.79 12.10 17.24
CA ASP A 44 -4.98 12.40 18.41
C ASP A 44 -5.89 13.05 19.49
N PRO A 45 -6.07 12.42 20.66
CA PRO A 45 -6.89 12.97 21.74
C PRO A 45 -6.33 14.28 22.33
N GLY A 46 -5.08 14.64 22.03
CA GLY A 46 -4.44 15.90 22.43
C GLY A 46 -4.46 17.00 21.36
N ALA A 47 -4.84 16.69 20.12
CA ALA A 47 -4.80 17.66 19.03
C ALA A 47 -6.07 18.54 19.01
N GLN A 48 -5.93 19.79 19.43
CA GLN A 48 -6.92 20.84 19.13
C GLN A 48 -6.57 21.47 17.78
N SER A 49 -7.45 21.32 16.78
CA SER A 49 -7.30 22.07 15.54
C SER A 49 -7.69 23.54 15.80
N SER A 50 -6.72 24.45 15.74
CA SER A 50 -6.95 25.90 15.79
C SER A 50 -7.69 26.44 14.57
N TRP A 51 -7.81 25.62 13.53
CA TRP A 51 -8.53 25.92 12.30
C TRP A 51 -9.88 25.23 12.38
N GLY A 52 -10.95 26.00 12.62
CA GLY A 52 -12.31 25.52 12.41
C GLY A 52 -12.48 25.24 10.92
N ALA A 53 -12.22 24.00 10.52
CA ALA A 53 -12.31 23.64 9.12
C ALA A 53 -13.77 23.68 8.69
N ARG A 54 -14.06 24.57 7.75
CA ARG A 54 -15.29 24.57 6.96
C ARG A 54 -15.17 23.50 5.86
N TYR A 55 -14.71 22.29 6.19
CA TYR A 55 -14.47 21.14 5.29
C TYR A 55 -14.04 19.91 6.12
N PRO A 56 -14.15 18.69 5.55
CA PRO A 56 -15.36 17.86 5.41
C PRO A 56 -16.02 17.48 6.76
N GLU A 57 -17.08 16.67 6.74
CA GLU A 57 -17.65 16.09 7.97
C GLU A 57 -16.56 15.44 8.83
N PRO A 58 -16.70 15.47 10.17
CA PRO A 58 -15.67 14.94 11.04
C PRO A 58 -15.46 13.44 10.80
N LEU A 59 -14.22 13.03 10.55
CA LEU A 59 -13.79 11.63 10.65
C LEU A 59 -14.12 11.07 12.04
N THR A 60 -15.07 10.15 12.13
CA THR A 60 -15.46 9.44 13.35
C THR A 60 -14.99 7.98 13.30
N PRO A 61 -14.98 7.25 14.42
CA PRO A 61 -14.72 5.81 14.41
C PRO A 61 -15.62 5.04 13.42
N GLU A 62 -16.89 5.42 13.33
CA GLU A 62 -17.86 4.80 12.44
C GLU A 62 -17.54 5.09 10.98
N THR A 63 -17.24 6.35 10.63
CA THR A 63 -16.89 6.68 9.23
C THR A 63 -15.52 6.12 8.83
N PHE A 64 -14.59 5.97 9.78
CA PHE A 64 -13.32 5.29 9.56
C PHE A 64 -13.49 3.80 9.28
N LEU A 65 -14.40 3.12 9.98
CA LEU A 65 -14.72 1.72 9.67
C LEU A 65 -15.26 1.56 8.25
N LEU A 66 -16.10 2.50 7.79
CA LEU A 66 -16.59 2.51 6.42
C LEU A 66 -15.45 2.73 5.41
N GLU A 67 -14.49 3.62 5.71
CA GLU A 67 -13.31 3.82 4.87
C GLU A 67 -12.45 2.54 4.77
N VAL A 68 -12.22 1.85 5.89
CA VAL A 68 -11.49 0.58 5.91
C VAL A 68 -12.25 -0.50 5.14
N ALA A 69 -13.58 -0.57 5.29
CA ALA A 69 -14.40 -1.48 4.50
C ALA A 69 -14.29 -1.20 3.00
N ASP A 70 -14.30 0.07 2.60
CA ASP A 70 -14.13 0.48 1.21
C ASP A 70 -12.77 0.08 0.64
N ARG A 71 -11.71 0.22 1.47
CA ARG A 71 -10.36 -0.24 1.15
C ARG A 71 -10.28 -1.76 0.97
N ILE A 72 -11.03 -2.54 1.75
CA ILE A 72 -11.13 -3.98 1.56
C ILE A 72 -11.78 -4.29 0.20
N GLU A 73 -12.89 -3.61 -0.15
CA GLU A 73 -13.55 -3.83 -1.45
C GLU A 73 -12.60 -3.51 -2.61
N GLU A 74 -11.88 -2.39 -2.56
CA GLU A 74 -10.87 -2.01 -3.55
C GLU A 74 -9.79 -3.09 -3.71
N LEU A 75 -9.21 -3.57 -2.60
CA LEU A 75 -8.19 -4.61 -2.61
C LEU A 75 -8.73 -5.98 -3.07
N SER A 76 -10.00 -6.27 -2.80
CA SER A 76 -10.69 -7.46 -3.32
C SER A 76 -11.04 -7.35 -4.81
N GLY A 77 -10.82 -6.21 -5.47
CA GLY A 77 -11.26 -5.96 -6.84
C GLY A 77 -12.79 -5.81 -6.99
N ARG A 78 -13.49 -5.48 -5.91
CA ARG A 78 -14.94 -5.22 -5.89
C ARG A 78 -15.20 -3.72 -5.93
N PRO A 79 -16.36 -3.28 -6.47
CA PRO A 79 -16.62 -1.86 -6.62
C PRO A 79 -16.76 -1.18 -5.25
N THR A 80 -16.06 -0.05 -5.07
CA THR A 80 -16.15 0.79 -3.88
C THR A 80 -17.49 1.50 -3.78
N THR A 81 -17.81 2.03 -2.60
CA THR A 81 -18.99 2.87 -2.35
C THR A 81 -19.04 4.07 -3.29
N ALA A 82 -17.91 4.73 -3.55
CA ALA A 82 -17.84 5.82 -4.53
C ALA A 82 -18.15 5.33 -5.95
N GLN A 83 -17.58 4.20 -6.38
CA GLN A 83 -17.86 3.61 -7.70
C GLN A 83 -19.34 3.22 -7.86
N ARG A 84 -19.93 2.62 -6.83
CA ARG A 84 -21.38 2.30 -6.79
C ARG A 84 -22.25 3.56 -6.84
N CYS A 85 -21.80 4.66 -6.21
CA CYS A 85 -22.49 5.95 -6.30
C CYS A 85 -22.44 6.51 -7.73
N HIS A 86 -21.29 6.44 -8.40
CA HIS A 86 -21.16 6.82 -9.82
C HIS A 86 -22.04 5.96 -10.75
N GLU A 87 -22.14 4.66 -10.50
CA GLU A 87 -23.09 3.78 -11.17
C GLU A 87 -24.54 4.21 -10.94
N ALA A 88 -24.90 4.54 -9.70
CA ALA A 88 -26.24 5.01 -9.37
C ALA A 88 -26.58 6.36 -10.04
N ILE A 89 -25.60 7.28 -10.16
CA ILE A 89 -25.77 8.54 -10.91
C ILE A 89 -26.08 8.22 -12.38
N ARG A 90 -25.30 7.32 -13.01
CA ARG A 90 -25.52 6.92 -14.40
C ARG A 90 -26.89 6.28 -14.62
N HIS A 91 -27.33 5.40 -13.71
CA HIS A 91 -28.66 4.79 -13.78
C HIS A 91 -29.79 5.80 -13.60
N TYR A 92 -29.69 6.67 -12.61
CA TYR A 92 -30.71 7.68 -12.35
C TYR A 92 -30.88 8.66 -13.52
N ARG A 93 -29.79 8.98 -14.24
CA ARG A 93 -29.86 9.81 -15.46
C ARG A 93 -30.61 9.14 -16.61
N GLN A 94 -30.45 7.83 -16.77
CA GLN A 94 -31.15 7.09 -17.81
C GLN A 94 -32.65 7.00 -17.50
N GLU A 95 -32.97 6.81 -16.22
CA GLU A 95 -34.34 6.67 -15.73
C GLU A 95 -34.54 7.52 -14.48
N SER A 96 -34.93 8.79 -14.68
CA SER A 96 -35.20 9.79 -13.63
C SER A 96 -36.48 9.46 -12.84
N THR A 97 -36.49 8.31 -12.18
CA THR A 97 -37.59 7.80 -11.37
C THR A 97 -37.31 8.04 -9.89
N GLU A 98 -38.36 8.20 -9.08
CA GLU A 98 -38.21 8.30 -7.62
C GLU A 98 -37.53 7.08 -7.00
N LEU A 99 -37.72 5.89 -7.57
CA LEU A 99 -37.00 4.68 -7.17
C LEU A 99 -35.50 4.78 -7.47
N GLY A 100 -35.13 5.33 -8.63
CA GLY A 100 -33.73 5.61 -8.97
C GLY A 100 -33.11 6.67 -8.06
N ARG A 101 -33.88 7.72 -7.69
CA ARG A 101 -33.44 8.78 -6.78
C ARG A 101 -33.16 8.24 -5.38
N GLU A 102 -34.01 7.34 -4.88
CA GLU A 102 -33.80 6.66 -3.59
C GLU A 102 -32.61 5.70 -3.63
N ALA A 103 -32.41 4.97 -4.74
CA ALA A 103 -31.24 4.13 -4.92
C ALA A 103 -29.94 4.96 -4.91
N LEU A 104 -29.94 6.11 -5.58
CA LEU A 104 -28.83 7.07 -5.55
C LEU A 104 -28.61 7.63 -4.13
N ARG A 105 -29.69 7.99 -3.43
CA ARG A 105 -29.62 8.45 -2.02
C ARG A 105 -28.91 7.43 -1.15
N LYS A 106 -29.31 6.16 -1.27
CA LYS A 106 -28.71 5.05 -0.53
C LYS A 106 -27.23 4.86 -0.88
N ALA A 107 -26.86 4.93 -2.16
CA ALA A 107 -25.47 4.79 -2.60
C ALA A 107 -24.58 5.95 -2.10
N TYR A 108 -25.07 7.19 -2.16
CA TYR A 108 -24.37 8.37 -1.65
C TYR A 108 -24.17 8.31 -0.14
N LEU A 109 -25.21 7.94 0.62
CA LEU A 109 -25.10 7.85 2.08
C LEU A 109 -24.19 6.71 2.56
N ALA A 110 -23.96 5.69 1.73
CA ALA A 110 -23.02 4.61 2.02
C ALA A 110 -21.54 5.06 1.98
N ILE A 111 -21.23 6.17 1.29
CA ILE A 111 -19.88 6.74 1.26
C ILE A 111 -19.56 7.32 2.65
N PRO A 112 -18.36 7.05 3.20
CA PRO A 112 -17.91 7.66 4.45
C PRO A 112 -18.08 9.18 4.40
N ALA A 113 -18.70 9.75 5.44
CA ALA A 113 -19.21 11.11 5.35
C ALA A 113 -18.10 12.17 5.11
N HIS A 114 -16.91 11.94 5.68
CA HIS A 114 -15.72 12.77 5.45
C HIS A 114 -15.14 12.66 4.04
N LEU A 115 -15.54 11.65 3.26
CA LEU A 115 -15.10 11.43 1.88
C LEU A 115 -16.14 11.86 0.83
N ARG A 116 -17.40 12.09 1.21
CA ARG A 116 -18.48 12.45 0.29
C ARG A 116 -18.13 13.65 -0.58
N VAL A 117 -17.51 14.69 0.00
CA VAL A 117 -17.08 15.90 -0.72
C VAL A 117 -16.15 15.62 -1.91
N TYR A 118 -15.46 14.48 -1.92
CA TYR A 118 -14.55 14.07 -2.99
C TYR A 118 -15.19 13.15 -4.03
N VAL A 119 -16.44 12.69 -3.82
CA VAL A 119 -17.05 11.68 -4.69
C VAL A 119 -17.10 12.11 -6.15
N LEU A 120 -17.37 13.39 -6.42
CA LEU A 120 -17.41 13.93 -7.77
C LEU A 120 -16.03 14.43 -8.25
N GLY A 121 -14.97 14.41 -7.44
CA GLY A 121 -13.64 14.91 -7.87
C GLY A 121 -13.60 16.39 -8.34
N ASP A 122 -14.71 17.12 -8.26
CA ASP A 122 -14.85 18.54 -8.55
C ASP A 122 -14.57 19.31 -7.27
N MET A 123 -13.44 20.00 -7.21
CA MET A 123 -13.04 20.73 -6.00
C MET A 123 -13.76 22.06 -5.83
N GLU A 124 -14.47 22.55 -6.86
CA GLU A 124 -15.27 23.78 -6.79
C GLU A 124 -16.67 23.49 -6.24
N ARG A 125 -17.33 22.46 -6.78
CA ARG A 125 -18.72 22.12 -6.44
C ARG A 125 -18.84 20.97 -5.44
N GLN A 126 -17.81 20.13 -5.32
CA GLN A 126 -17.76 18.97 -4.42
C GLN A 126 -18.97 18.06 -4.59
N ASP A 127 -19.60 17.60 -3.51
CA ASP A 127 -20.81 16.79 -3.52
C ASP A 127 -22.10 17.62 -3.49
N ARG A 128 -22.01 18.95 -3.57
CA ARG A 128 -23.18 19.82 -3.49
C ARG A 128 -24.24 19.55 -4.57
N PRO A 129 -23.88 19.23 -5.84
CA PRO A 129 -24.86 18.79 -6.82
C PRO A 129 -25.66 17.58 -6.36
N LEU A 130 -25.01 16.56 -5.76
CA LEU A 130 -25.71 15.40 -5.22
C LEU A 130 -26.64 15.76 -4.08
N ARG A 131 -26.22 16.63 -3.16
CA ARG A 131 -27.08 17.08 -2.05
C ARG A 131 -28.33 17.78 -2.54
N ILE A 132 -28.20 18.67 -3.53
CA ILE A 132 -29.33 19.35 -4.18
C ILE A 132 -30.29 18.31 -4.79
N LEU A 133 -29.76 17.35 -5.55
CA LEU A 133 -30.56 16.34 -6.23
C LEU A 133 -31.30 15.41 -5.27
N LEU A 134 -30.66 15.09 -4.14
CA LEU A 134 -31.19 14.20 -3.10
C LEU A 134 -32.12 14.89 -2.12
N THR A 135 -32.17 16.22 -2.09
CA THR A 135 -33.15 17.00 -1.32
C THR A 135 -34.44 17.15 -2.15
N ASP A 136 -35.59 17.05 -1.49
CA ASP A 136 -36.89 17.19 -2.14
C ASP A 136 -37.17 18.65 -2.53
N VAL A 137 -37.89 18.86 -3.63
CA VAL A 137 -38.28 20.20 -4.09
C VAL A 137 -39.16 20.87 -3.04
N GLY A 138 -38.81 22.10 -2.67
CA GLY A 138 -39.46 22.85 -1.60
C GLY A 138 -38.79 22.74 -0.23
N GLU A 139 -37.80 21.85 -0.07
CA GLU A 139 -37.02 21.72 1.17
C GLU A 139 -35.66 22.44 1.06
N PRO A 140 -35.10 22.96 2.17
CA PRO A 140 -33.77 23.55 2.19
C PRO A 140 -32.67 22.47 2.12
N VAL A 141 -31.68 22.66 1.24
CA VAL A 141 -30.47 21.81 1.20
C VAL A 141 -29.68 21.97 2.50
N ASP A 142 -29.13 20.89 3.05
CA ASP A 142 -28.35 20.89 4.30
C ASP A 142 -29.09 21.47 5.53
N GLY A 143 -30.42 21.68 5.44
CA GLY A 143 -31.26 22.22 6.52
C GLY A 143 -31.25 23.75 6.66
N ASP A 144 -30.20 24.44 6.22
CA ASP A 144 -30.07 25.90 6.28
C ASP A 144 -29.68 26.55 4.92
N GLY A 145 -29.56 25.75 3.87
CA GLY A 145 -29.21 26.17 2.52
C GLY A 145 -30.39 26.68 1.69
N PRO A 146 -30.16 26.92 0.38
CA PRO A 146 -31.22 27.35 -0.52
C PRO A 146 -32.33 26.29 -0.62
N VAL A 147 -33.57 26.75 -0.74
CA VAL A 147 -34.73 25.89 -1.00
C VAL A 147 -34.61 25.30 -2.40
N VAL A 148 -34.68 23.98 -2.51
CA VAL A 148 -34.55 23.27 -3.79
C VAL A 148 -35.74 23.59 -4.70
N THR A 149 -35.44 23.94 -5.94
CA THR A 149 -36.42 24.13 -7.01
C THR A 149 -36.29 23.03 -8.08
N GLU A 150 -37.33 22.85 -8.90
CA GLU A 150 -37.24 21.97 -10.08
C GLU A 150 -36.15 22.41 -11.07
N GLU A 151 -35.87 23.71 -11.14
CA GLU A 151 -34.78 24.29 -11.94
C GLU A 151 -33.42 23.82 -11.40
N MET A 152 -33.20 23.88 -10.08
CA MET A 152 -31.97 23.38 -9.47
C MET A 152 -31.75 21.89 -9.72
N HIS A 153 -32.81 21.08 -9.71
CA HIS A 153 -32.71 19.66 -10.09
C HIS A 153 -32.33 19.47 -11.56
N ARG A 154 -32.90 20.28 -12.46
CA ARG A 154 -32.57 20.25 -13.89
C ARG A 154 -31.12 20.65 -14.14
N ASP A 155 -30.65 21.73 -13.51
CA ASP A 155 -29.27 22.23 -13.65
C ASP A 155 -28.25 21.18 -13.17
N VAL A 156 -28.57 20.44 -12.11
CA VAL A 156 -27.71 19.35 -11.63
C VAL A 156 -27.68 18.18 -12.61
N LEU A 157 -28.81 17.83 -13.23
CA LEU A 157 -28.84 16.78 -14.25
C LEU A 157 -28.03 17.17 -15.49
N GLU A 158 -28.12 18.42 -15.95
CA GLU A 158 -27.31 18.96 -17.05
C GLU A 158 -25.82 18.95 -16.68
N PHE A 159 -25.47 19.37 -15.46
CA PHE A 159 -24.10 19.24 -14.95
C PHE A 159 -23.60 17.79 -15.02
N PHE A 160 -24.41 16.80 -14.66
CA PHE A 160 -23.99 15.40 -14.75
C PHE A 160 -23.87 14.89 -16.19
N GLU A 161 -24.55 15.50 -17.16
CA GLU A 161 -24.35 15.21 -18.59
C GLU A 161 -22.98 15.72 -19.07
N GLU A 162 -22.59 16.93 -18.68
CA GLU A 162 -21.29 17.50 -19.01
C GLU A 162 -20.14 16.81 -18.27
N TYR A 163 -20.36 16.47 -17.00
CA TYR A 163 -19.38 15.85 -16.10
C TYR A 163 -18.91 14.48 -16.59
N ASP A 164 -19.82 13.64 -17.12
CA ASP A 164 -19.50 12.30 -17.62
C ASP A 164 -18.53 12.35 -18.81
N HIS A 165 -18.66 13.38 -19.67
CA HIS A 165 -17.75 13.63 -20.80
C HIS A 165 -16.29 13.89 -20.36
N GLY A 166 -16.08 14.33 -19.11
CA GLY A 166 -14.76 14.62 -18.54
C GLY A 166 -14.22 13.52 -17.60
N VAL A 167 -15.07 12.61 -17.12
CA VAL A 167 -14.73 11.62 -16.09
C VAL A 167 -14.67 10.19 -16.61
N THR A 168 -15.26 9.89 -17.78
CA THR A 168 -15.21 8.53 -18.34
C THR A 168 -13.79 8.02 -18.59
N GLU A 169 -12.79 8.89 -18.78
CA GLU A 169 -11.41 8.46 -18.99
C GLU A 169 -10.42 9.54 -18.53
N ARG A 170 -10.29 9.79 -17.22
CA ARG A 170 -8.96 10.16 -16.73
C ARG A 170 -8.24 8.86 -16.41
N PRO A 171 -7.51 8.25 -17.37
CA PRO A 171 -6.56 7.22 -17.00
C PRO A 171 -5.69 7.80 -15.88
N ARG A 172 -5.34 6.96 -14.90
CA ARG A 172 -4.27 7.30 -13.95
C ARG A 172 -3.15 7.94 -14.77
N PRO A 173 -2.58 9.10 -14.37
CA PRO A 173 -1.49 9.70 -15.11
C PRO A 173 -0.42 8.62 -15.27
N VAL A 174 -0.31 8.07 -16.48
CA VAL A 174 0.71 7.10 -16.83
C VAL A 174 1.93 7.96 -17.09
N TYR A 175 2.83 8.00 -16.11
CA TYR A 175 4.09 8.68 -16.28
C TYR A 175 4.92 7.93 -17.33
N ALA A 176 5.81 8.63 -18.04
CA ALA A 176 6.68 7.98 -19.03
C ALA A 176 7.52 6.84 -18.43
N ASP A 177 7.75 6.89 -17.12
CA ASP A 177 8.51 5.92 -16.35
C ASP A 177 7.61 4.93 -15.58
N ASP A 178 6.29 5.03 -15.70
CA ASP A 178 5.42 4.02 -15.11
C ASP A 178 5.68 2.68 -15.83
N PRO A 179 5.86 1.59 -15.06
CA PRO A 179 6.15 0.30 -15.65
C PRO A 179 5.00 -0.09 -16.58
N ALA A 180 5.33 -0.34 -17.85
CA ALA A 180 4.35 -0.71 -18.89
C ALA A 180 3.60 -2.01 -18.58
N GLU A 181 4.10 -2.81 -17.63
CA GLU A 181 3.52 -4.06 -17.18
C GLU A 181 3.21 -4.02 -15.68
N ALA A 182 2.22 -4.81 -15.26
CA ALA A 182 1.91 -4.99 -13.84
C ALA A 182 3.16 -5.49 -13.09
N VAL A 183 3.62 -4.72 -12.09
CA VAL A 183 4.76 -5.10 -11.27
C VAL A 183 4.42 -6.41 -10.57
N PRO A 184 5.17 -7.50 -10.78
CA PRO A 184 4.90 -8.77 -10.13
C PRO A 184 5.02 -8.63 -8.60
N PRO A 185 4.25 -9.41 -7.82
CA PRO A 185 4.27 -9.31 -6.37
C PRO A 185 5.71 -9.52 -5.83
N PRO A 186 6.08 -8.87 -4.72
CA PRO A 186 7.44 -9.00 -4.19
C PRO A 186 7.78 -10.45 -3.82
N VAL A 187 8.98 -10.87 -4.19
CA VAL A 187 9.57 -12.13 -3.72
C VAL A 187 10.08 -11.91 -2.31
N VAL A 188 9.42 -12.52 -1.32
CA VAL A 188 9.74 -12.34 0.10
C VAL A 188 10.70 -13.43 0.57
N LEU A 189 11.95 -13.05 0.83
CA LEU A 189 12.95 -13.94 1.42
C LEU A 189 12.79 -13.95 2.94
N ARG A 190 12.20 -15.02 3.49
CA ARG A 190 12.01 -15.22 4.94
C ARG A 190 13.21 -15.90 5.57
N ASP A 191 13.56 -15.47 6.78
CA ASP A 191 14.62 -16.11 7.55
C ASP A 191 14.07 -17.40 8.15
N VAL A 192 14.37 -18.52 7.49
CA VAL A 192 13.88 -19.85 7.86
C VAL A 192 15.06 -20.65 8.38
N ILE A 193 14.90 -21.20 9.58
CA ILE A 193 15.89 -22.09 10.18
C ILE A 193 15.57 -23.52 9.74
N TYR A 194 16.58 -24.21 9.22
CA TYR A 194 16.49 -25.61 8.80
C TYR A 194 17.22 -26.52 9.80
N PRO A 195 16.59 -26.90 10.92
CA PRO A 195 17.27 -27.63 12.01
C PRO A 195 17.72 -29.04 11.62
N ARG A 196 17.21 -29.59 10.51
CA ARG A 196 17.60 -30.91 9.97
C ARG A 196 18.53 -30.81 8.75
N GLY A 197 19.10 -29.63 8.49
CA GLY A 197 19.86 -29.35 7.28
C GLY A 197 18.98 -28.81 6.15
N TRP A 198 19.63 -28.24 5.14
CA TRP A 198 18.98 -27.60 4.00
C TRP A 198 18.22 -28.62 3.14
N PRO A 199 17.08 -28.24 2.54
CA PRO A 199 16.38 -29.08 1.57
C PRO A 199 17.29 -29.45 0.39
N GLU A 200 17.08 -30.65 -0.17
CA GLU A 200 17.80 -31.12 -1.37
C GLU A 200 17.36 -30.35 -2.63
N GLU A 201 16.08 -30.00 -2.72
CA GLU A 201 15.54 -29.19 -3.81
C GLU A 201 15.83 -27.71 -3.55
N LEU A 202 16.52 -27.07 -4.49
CA LEU A 202 16.91 -25.67 -4.40
C LEU A 202 15.69 -24.76 -4.63
N ASP A 203 15.54 -23.75 -3.78
CA ASP A 203 14.45 -22.77 -3.85
C ASP A 203 14.94 -21.41 -3.30
N LEU A 204 14.06 -20.42 -3.16
CA LEU A 204 14.36 -19.04 -2.73
C LEU A 204 15.26 -18.90 -1.49
N PHE A 205 15.30 -19.91 -0.61
CA PHE A 205 16.20 -19.90 0.54
C PHE A 205 17.68 -19.81 0.14
N VAL A 206 18.05 -20.26 -1.06
CA VAL A 206 19.42 -20.16 -1.56
C VAL A 206 19.84 -18.72 -1.84
N LEU A 207 18.89 -17.80 -2.02
CA LEU A 207 19.17 -16.39 -2.27
C LEU A 207 19.64 -15.67 -0.99
N ARG A 208 19.50 -16.29 0.19
CA ARG A 208 19.99 -15.70 1.43
C ARG A 208 21.51 -15.72 1.50
N ASN A 209 22.08 -14.68 2.11
CA ASN A 209 23.52 -14.54 2.29
C ASN A 209 24.13 -15.58 3.26
N ASN A 210 23.34 -16.16 4.16
CA ASN A 210 23.76 -17.22 5.08
C ASN A 210 23.63 -18.64 4.50
N TYR A 211 23.08 -18.79 3.29
CA TYR A 211 23.08 -20.10 2.62
C TYR A 211 24.53 -20.54 2.34
N PRO A 212 24.91 -21.80 2.69
CA PRO A 212 26.28 -22.30 2.59
C PRO A 212 26.65 -22.59 1.14
N ALA A 213 27.00 -21.53 0.42
CA ALA A 213 27.57 -21.58 -0.92
C ALA A 213 28.97 -20.98 -0.84
N GLU A 214 29.98 -21.77 -1.18
CA GLU A 214 31.38 -21.34 -1.13
C GLU A 214 31.59 -20.11 -2.04
N VAL A 215 32.22 -19.06 -1.53
CA VAL A 215 32.48 -17.81 -2.25
C VAL A 215 33.97 -17.50 -2.24
N HIS A 216 34.52 -17.16 -3.41
CA HIS A 216 35.90 -16.68 -3.53
C HIS A 216 35.88 -15.16 -3.73
N PHE A 217 36.41 -14.40 -2.78
CA PHE A 217 36.37 -12.94 -2.83
C PHE A 217 37.55 -12.33 -2.06
N ALA A 218 38.11 -11.24 -2.59
CA ALA A 218 39.25 -10.53 -1.99
C ALA A 218 40.45 -11.44 -1.62
N GLY A 219 40.70 -12.50 -2.41
CA GLY A 219 41.79 -13.46 -2.17
C GLY A 219 41.51 -14.52 -1.09
N GLY A 220 40.32 -14.51 -0.47
CA GLY A 220 39.86 -15.50 0.50
C GLY A 220 38.80 -16.45 -0.06
N THR A 221 38.65 -17.61 0.57
CA THR A 221 37.53 -18.55 0.36
C THR A 221 36.67 -18.57 1.61
N HIS A 222 35.37 -18.38 1.43
CA HIS A 222 34.41 -18.26 2.53
C HIS A 222 33.26 -19.26 2.37
N PRO A 223 32.77 -19.89 3.45
CA PRO A 223 31.66 -20.85 3.38
C PRO A 223 30.33 -20.26 2.93
N SER A 224 30.12 -18.96 3.13
CA SER A 224 28.94 -18.22 2.71
C SER A 224 29.26 -16.73 2.54
N VAL A 225 28.34 -15.99 1.92
CA VAL A 225 28.42 -14.51 1.83
C VAL A 225 28.43 -13.88 3.22
N HIS A 226 27.63 -14.40 4.15
CA HIS A 226 27.56 -13.90 5.52
C HIS A 226 28.91 -14.03 6.24
N GLU A 227 29.56 -15.20 6.17
CA GLU A 227 30.86 -15.40 6.81
C GLU A 227 31.98 -14.58 6.15
N GLY A 228 31.96 -14.47 4.82
CA GLY A 228 32.90 -13.61 4.11
C GLY A 228 32.76 -12.14 4.48
N TYR A 229 31.52 -11.67 4.61
CA TYR A 229 31.23 -10.30 5.02
C TYR A 229 31.79 -10.00 6.42
N TRP A 230 31.54 -10.88 7.40
CA TRP A 230 32.03 -10.68 8.77
C TRP A 230 33.55 -10.83 8.88
N THR A 231 34.16 -11.77 8.17
CA THR A 231 35.63 -11.91 8.12
C THR A 231 36.30 -10.63 7.62
N LEU A 232 35.74 -10.02 6.57
CA LEU A 232 36.23 -8.76 6.01
C LEU A 232 35.95 -7.59 6.94
N ALA A 233 34.78 -7.56 7.59
CA ALA A 233 34.42 -6.54 8.58
C ALA A 233 35.41 -6.52 9.75
N GLU A 234 35.75 -7.68 10.30
CA GLU A 234 36.70 -7.80 11.41
C GLU A 234 38.12 -7.37 11.02
N SER A 235 38.48 -7.56 9.75
CA SER A 235 39.77 -7.13 9.20
C SER A 235 39.84 -5.60 9.02
N HIS A 236 38.70 -4.92 8.89
CA HIS A 236 38.59 -3.47 8.76
C HIS A 236 38.28 -2.81 10.12
N ARG A 237 39.29 -2.72 11.00
CA ARG A 237 39.17 -2.10 12.34
C ARG A 237 39.21 -0.56 12.35
N GLY A 238 38.79 0.11 11.26
CA GLY A 238 38.79 1.57 11.13
C GLY A 238 37.45 2.12 10.63
N ASP A 239 37.25 3.44 10.76
CA ASP A 239 36.01 4.16 10.44
C ASP A 239 35.51 4.02 8.99
N ASP A 240 36.32 3.45 8.09
CA ASP A 240 36.01 3.30 6.65
C ASP A 240 35.05 2.14 6.33
N TRP A 241 34.76 1.24 7.28
CA TRP A 241 33.89 0.08 7.01
C TRP A 241 32.47 0.49 6.57
N SER A 242 31.92 1.58 7.12
CA SER A 242 30.60 2.07 6.72
C SER A 242 30.53 2.43 5.24
N ASP A 243 31.66 2.84 4.66
CA ASP A 243 31.74 3.34 3.29
C ASP A 243 31.93 2.18 2.30
N VAL A 244 32.61 1.11 2.71
CA VAL A 244 32.91 -0.04 1.84
C VAL A 244 31.96 -1.23 2.00
N ARG A 245 31.23 -1.36 3.13
CA ARG A 245 30.40 -2.54 3.44
C ARG A 245 29.41 -2.92 2.34
N LEU A 246 28.85 -1.94 1.64
CA LEU A 246 27.87 -2.16 0.57
C LEU A 246 28.55 -2.75 -0.67
N ALA A 247 29.72 -2.22 -1.03
CA ALA A 247 30.53 -2.75 -2.13
C ALA A 247 31.04 -4.17 -1.83
N VAL A 248 31.44 -4.44 -0.58
CA VAL A 248 31.85 -5.77 -0.14
C VAL A 248 30.71 -6.77 -0.24
N MET A 249 29.51 -6.43 0.28
CA MET A 249 28.33 -7.28 0.17
C MET A 249 27.96 -7.55 -1.30
N ALA A 250 27.97 -6.52 -2.13
CA ALA A 250 27.70 -6.65 -3.56
C ALA A 250 28.71 -7.59 -4.25
N GLY A 251 30.00 -7.42 -3.96
CA GLY A 251 31.07 -8.26 -4.50
C GLY A 251 30.95 -9.73 -4.09
N LEU A 252 30.61 -10.00 -2.83
CA LEU A 252 30.37 -11.36 -2.35
C LEU A 252 29.14 -12.00 -2.99
N LEU A 253 28.04 -11.24 -3.14
CA LEU A 253 26.84 -11.73 -3.83
C LEU A 253 27.13 -12.05 -5.30
N ARG A 254 27.84 -11.17 -6.02
CA ARG A 254 28.30 -11.45 -7.39
C ARG A 254 29.12 -12.73 -7.44
N ALA A 255 30.15 -12.83 -6.60
CA ALA A 255 31.03 -14.00 -6.58
C ALA A 255 30.26 -15.30 -6.29
N LYS A 256 29.24 -15.26 -5.43
CA LYS A 256 28.34 -16.39 -5.20
C LYS A 256 27.61 -16.81 -6.47
N PHE A 257 26.87 -15.91 -7.11
CA PHE A 257 26.04 -16.28 -8.26
C PHE A 257 26.85 -16.54 -9.54
N THR A 258 28.02 -15.91 -9.70
CA THR A 258 28.96 -16.25 -10.80
C THR A 258 29.55 -17.65 -10.62
N ARG A 259 29.79 -18.09 -9.37
CA ARG A 259 30.39 -19.41 -9.09
C ARG A 259 29.37 -20.55 -9.12
N HIS A 260 28.11 -20.26 -8.81
CA HIS A 260 27.04 -21.26 -8.68
C HIS A 260 25.89 -20.93 -9.65
N PRO A 261 25.98 -21.40 -10.92
CA PRO A 261 24.98 -21.09 -11.95
C PRO A 261 23.57 -21.58 -11.62
N ASP A 262 23.45 -22.70 -10.93
CA ASP A 262 22.18 -23.23 -10.41
C ASP A 262 21.48 -22.26 -9.44
N LEU A 263 22.25 -21.59 -8.57
CA LEU A 263 21.69 -20.54 -7.70
C LEU A 263 21.39 -19.26 -8.48
N ALA A 264 22.17 -18.96 -9.52
CA ALA A 264 21.93 -17.81 -10.39
C ALA A 264 20.63 -17.97 -11.19
N GLU A 265 20.30 -19.19 -11.64
CA GLU A 265 19.03 -19.50 -12.29
C GLU A 265 17.84 -19.17 -11.37
N ILE A 266 17.93 -19.51 -10.07
CA ILE A 266 16.88 -19.17 -9.09
C ILE A 266 16.77 -17.65 -8.91
N LEU A 267 17.89 -16.92 -8.92
CA LEU A 267 17.88 -15.46 -8.86
C LEU A 267 17.23 -14.85 -10.11
N LEU A 268 17.57 -15.36 -11.30
CA LEU A 268 17.01 -14.91 -12.57
C LEU A 268 15.51 -15.23 -12.69
N ALA A 269 15.07 -16.37 -12.15
CA ALA A 269 13.67 -16.79 -12.12
C ALA A 269 12.77 -15.84 -11.33
N THR A 270 13.33 -14.98 -10.46
CA THR A 270 12.56 -13.90 -9.81
C THR A 270 12.11 -12.79 -10.77
N GLY A 271 12.57 -12.81 -12.03
CA GLY A 271 12.13 -11.90 -13.08
C GLY A 271 12.37 -10.44 -12.72
N ASN A 272 11.35 -9.61 -12.85
CA ASN A 272 11.39 -8.18 -12.46
C ASN A 272 10.79 -7.91 -11.07
N ALA A 273 10.51 -8.95 -10.28
CA ALA A 273 9.93 -8.77 -8.96
C ALA A 273 10.91 -8.08 -8.01
N THR A 274 10.38 -7.21 -7.16
CA THR A 274 11.12 -6.66 -6.03
C THR A 274 11.43 -7.77 -5.03
N ILE A 275 12.65 -7.81 -4.50
CA ILE A 275 13.08 -8.80 -3.52
C ILE A 275 13.03 -8.17 -2.13
N SER A 276 12.08 -8.61 -1.30
CA SER A 276 11.97 -8.19 0.11
C SER A 276 12.76 -9.16 1.00
N TYR A 277 13.92 -8.71 1.51
CA TYR A 277 14.76 -9.53 2.38
C TYR A 277 14.38 -9.32 3.85
N THR A 278 13.69 -10.28 4.48
CA THR A 278 13.12 -10.14 5.83
C THR A 278 13.83 -11.00 6.88
N GLY A 279 13.52 -10.82 8.18
CA GLY A 279 13.84 -11.77 9.24
C GLY A 279 15.25 -11.72 9.85
N ASN A 280 16.27 -11.19 9.15
CA ASN A 280 17.58 -10.91 9.75
C ASN A 280 17.41 -9.96 10.96
N LYS A 281 18.02 -10.21 12.12
CA LYS A 281 17.83 -9.35 13.31
C LYS A 281 19.01 -8.44 13.62
N GLU A 282 20.11 -8.59 12.89
CA GLU A 282 21.38 -7.92 13.17
C GLU A 282 21.33 -6.44 12.82
N SER A 283 20.68 -6.08 11.71
CA SER A 283 20.58 -4.68 11.30
C SER A 283 19.36 -4.38 10.42
N PRO A 284 18.59 -3.31 10.71
CA PRO A 284 17.55 -2.81 9.80
C PRO A 284 18.14 -2.28 8.48
N TYR A 285 19.45 -1.99 8.42
CA TYR A 285 20.10 -1.56 7.18
C TYR A 285 20.03 -2.62 6.07
N TRP A 286 20.24 -3.90 6.41
CA TRP A 286 20.34 -4.96 5.42
C TRP A 286 18.99 -5.55 4.99
N ARG A 287 17.96 -5.38 5.82
CA ARG A 287 16.66 -6.04 5.66
C ARG A 287 15.53 -5.07 5.40
N ASP A 288 14.47 -5.60 4.83
CA ASP A 288 13.14 -5.06 4.95
C ASP A 288 12.62 -5.29 6.38
N ALA A 289 12.20 -4.19 7.01
CA ALA A 289 11.61 -4.18 8.34
C ALA A 289 10.19 -3.58 8.33
N GLY A 290 9.57 -3.47 7.14
CA GLY A 290 8.30 -2.80 6.95
C GLY A 290 8.37 -1.32 7.38
N SER A 291 7.33 -0.87 8.08
CA SER A 291 7.17 0.49 8.61
C SER A 291 8.29 0.96 9.54
N ARG A 292 9.10 0.05 10.10
CA ARG A 292 10.21 0.37 11.01
C ARG A 292 11.47 0.94 10.32
N GLY A 293 11.40 1.26 9.03
CA GLY A 293 12.48 1.96 8.31
C GLY A 293 13.66 1.08 7.90
N GLY A 294 13.42 -0.21 7.62
CA GLY A 294 14.45 -1.09 7.05
C GLY A 294 14.83 -0.67 5.63
N ARG A 295 16.13 -0.67 5.28
CA ARG A 295 16.59 -0.20 3.96
C ARG A 295 16.61 -1.28 2.88
N ASN A 296 16.42 -2.55 3.25
CA ASN A 296 16.40 -3.69 2.35
C ASN A 296 17.62 -3.75 1.39
N TRP A 297 18.81 -3.38 1.86
CA TRP A 297 19.99 -3.34 0.99
C TRP A 297 20.37 -4.70 0.40
N ILE A 298 20.13 -5.82 1.09
CA ILE A 298 20.38 -7.14 0.50
C ILE A 298 19.42 -7.40 -0.67
N GLY A 299 18.12 -7.12 -0.51
CA GLY A 299 17.15 -7.27 -1.59
C GLY A 299 17.52 -6.46 -2.82
N ARG A 300 17.88 -5.19 -2.62
CA ARG A 300 18.34 -4.29 -3.71
C ARG A 300 19.63 -4.76 -4.37
N LEU A 301 20.58 -5.31 -3.60
CA LEU A 301 21.81 -5.85 -4.15
C LEU A 301 21.56 -7.14 -4.94
N LEU A 302 20.60 -7.98 -4.52
CA LEU A 302 20.19 -9.14 -5.31
C LEU A 302 19.56 -8.72 -6.64
N GLU A 303 18.73 -7.68 -6.65
CA GLU A 303 18.16 -7.10 -7.89
C GLU A 303 19.24 -6.50 -8.80
N LEU A 304 20.26 -5.84 -8.22
CA LEU A 304 21.41 -5.34 -8.95
C LEU A 304 22.20 -6.49 -9.60
N VAL A 305 22.56 -7.51 -8.82
CA VAL A 305 23.30 -8.68 -9.33
C VAL A 305 22.48 -9.43 -10.37
N ARG A 306 21.16 -9.57 -10.18
CA ARG A 306 20.25 -10.15 -11.18
C ARG A 306 20.32 -9.39 -12.50
N SER A 307 20.28 -8.07 -12.46
CA SER A 307 20.38 -7.20 -13.65
C SER A 307 21.74 -7.32 -14.35
N GLU A 308 22.81 -7.51 -13.59
CA GLU A 308 24.16 -7.71 -14.14
C GLU A 308 24.30 -9.08 -14.82
N LEU A 309 23.67 -10.12 -14.26
CA LEU A 309 23.68 -11.47 -14.83
C LEU A 309 22.79 -11.60 -16.07
N SER A 310 21.70 -10.82 -16.15
CA SER A 310 20.79 -10.82 -17.30
C SER A 310 21.32 -10.01 -18.48
N TRP A 311 22.31 -9.13 -18.27
CA TRP A 311 22.90 -8.35 -19.34
C TRP A 311 23.86 -9.23 -20.16
N PRO A 312 23.62 -9.45 -21.48
CA PRO A 312 24.57 -10.15 -22.31
C PRO A 312 25.87 -9.34 -22.31
N THR A 313 26.94 -9.94 -21.80
CA THR A 313 28.27 -9.36 -21.92
C THR A 313 28.61 -9.37 -23.41
N GLY A 314 28.54 -8.21 -24.05
CA GLY A 314 28.81 -8.08 -25.47
C GLY A 314 30.20 -8.64 -25.80
N GLU A 315 30.24 -9.55 -26.77
CA GLU A 315 31.45 -9.92 -27.52
C GLU A 315 32.06 -8.72 -28.26
#